data_AF-A4X522-F1
#
_entry.id   AF-A4X522-F1
#
_cell.length_a   1.000
_cell.length_b   1.000
_cell.length_c   1.000
_cell.angle_alpha   90.00
_cell.angle_beta   90.00
_cell.angle_gamma   90.00
#
_symmetry.space_group_name_H-M   'P 1'
#
loop_
_entity.id
_entity.type
_entity.pdbx_description
1 polymer ?
#
loop_
_entity_poly.entity_id
_entity_poly.type
_entity_poly.pdbx_seq_one_letter_code
_entity_poly.pdbx_strand_id
1 'polypeptide(L)'
;MMALEMLDELAAWGLRPPLLTADAGYGQVAEFRQGLTERGIGYIVATTSSTTAQPGHAQPVEVPYAGVDPHPTPRYPHPARTLKDLAPAFVVGGEAIKSSPSGSSAERPI
;
A
#
# COMPACT_ATOMS: atom_id res chain seq x y z
N MET A 1 -11.97 -8.41 -7.70
CA MET A 1 -10.77 -8.12 -8.53
C MET A 1 -10.24 -9.48 -8.96
N MET A 2 -10.03 -9.69 -10.26
CA MET A 2 -9.64 -10.98 -10.82
C MET A 2 -8.43 -11.62 -10.12
N ALA A 3 -7.38 -10.84 -9.82
CA ALA A 3 -6.20 -11.37 -9.14
C ALA A 3 -6.51 -11.96 -7.74
N LEU A 4 -7.44 -11.36 -6.98
CA LEU A 4 -7.87 -11.91 -5.69
C LEU A 4 -8.73 -13.15 -5.86
N GLU A 5 -9.59 -13.18 -6.88
CA GLU A 5 -10.43 -14.34 -7.21
C GLU A 5 -9.56 -15.55 -7.60
N MET A 6 -8.50 -15.32 -8.38
CA MET A 6 -7.52 -16.37 -8.71
C MET A 6 -6.77 -16.89 -7.47
N LEU A 7 -6.49 -16.03 -6.48
CA LEU A 7 -5.90 -16.47 -5.20
C LEU A 7 -6.88 -17.31 -4.39
N ASP A 8 -8.18 -17.00 -4.44
CA ASP A 8 -9.21 -17.82 -3.80
C ASP A 8 -9.35 -19.19 -4.47
N GLU A 9 -9.24 -19.25 -5.80
CA GLU A 9 -9.22 -20.51 -6.55
C GLU A 9 -8.01 -21.37 -6.17
N LEU A 10 -6.81 -20.78 -6.11
CA LEU A 10 -5.60 -21.48 -5.65
C LEU A 10 -5.77 -21.99 -4.21
N ALA A 11 -6.38 -21.19 -3.34
CA ALA A 11 -6.66 -21.61 -1.97
C ALA A 11 -7.64 -22.79 -1.91
N ALA A 12 -8.60 -22.88 -2.84
CA ALA A 12 -9.50 -24.03 -2.96
C ALA A 12 -8.76 -25.32 -3.34
N TRP A 13 -7.60 -25.22 -3.99
CA TRP A 13 -6.70 -26.35 -4.26
C TRP A 13 -5.70 -26.60 -3.13
N GLY A 14 -5.83 -25.90 -2.00
CA GLY A 14 -4.92 -26.02 -0.86
C GLY A 14 -3.60 -25.28 -1.03
N LEU A 15 -3.47 -24.43 -2.06
CA LEU A 15 -2.26 -23.66 -2.33
C LEU A 15 -2.40 -22.24 -1.76
N ARG A 16 -1.71 -21.98 -0.65
CA ARG A 16 -1.60 -20.63 -0.07
C ARG A 16 -0.15 -20.17 0.00
N PRO A 17 0.21 -19.06 -0.68
CA PRO A 17 1.56 -18.54 -0.59
C PRO A 17 1.82 -17.99 0.82
N PRO A 18 2.97 -18.29 1.45
CA PRO A 18 3.34 -17.68 2.72
C PRO A 18 3.67 -16.17 2.56
N LEU A 19 4.08 -15.77 1.35
CA LEU A 19 4.38 -14.40 0.98
C LEU A 19 4.03 -14.19 -0.50
N LEU A 20 3.35 -13.10 -0.82
CA LEU A 20 3.04 -12.69 -2.19
C LEU A 20 3.80 -11.41 -2.57
N THR A 21 4.41 -11.40 -3.76
CA THR A 21 5.02 -10.21 -4.33
C THR A 21 4.26 -9.74 -5.56
N ALA A 22 4.04 -8.44 -5.71
CA ALA A 22 3.42 -7.87 -6.91
C ALA A 22 4.05 -6.54 -7.32
N ASP A 23 3.90 -6.16 -8.59
CA ASP A 23 4.39 -4.90 -9.12
C ASP A 23 3.53 -3.69 -8.70
N ALA A 24 3.93 -2.50 -9.14
CA ALA A 24 3.29 -1.24 -8.77
C ALA A 24 1.86 -1.07 -9.30
N GLY A 25 1.51 -1.73 -10.42
CA GLY A 25 0.15 -1.74 -10.96
C GLY A 25 -0.85 -2.32 -9.95
N TYR A 26 -0.45 -3.38 -9.25
CA TYR A 26 -1.24 -3.93 -8.15
C TYR A 26 -1.02 -3.18 -6.84
N GLY A 27 0.24 -2.80 -6.56
CA GLY A 27 0.59 -2.20 -5.29
C GLY A 27 0.03 -0.80 -5.08
N GLN A 28 -0.44 -0.09 -6.11
CA GLN A 28 -1.22 1.15 -5.95
C GLN A 28 -2.67 0.92 -5.53
N VAL A 29 -3.26 -0.24 -5.85
CA VAL A 29 -4.69 -0.51 -5.62
C VAL A 29 -4.91 -0.89 -4.16
N ALA A 30 -5.61 -0.03 -3.41
CA ALA A 30 -5.84 -0.22 -1.98
C ALA A 30 -6.66 -1.48 -1.71
N GLU A 31 -7.66 -1.74 -2.54
CA GLU A 31 -8.54 -2.92 -2.47
C GLU A 31 -7.76 -4.22 -2.67
N PHE A 32 -6.69 -4.20 -3.47
CA PHE A 32 -5.83 -5.37 -3.63
C PHE A 32 -5.06 -5.66 -2.35
N ARG A 33 -4.38 -4.65 -1.78
CA ARG A 33 -3.63 -4.79 -0.53
C ARG A 33 -4.55 -5.20 0.64
N GLN A 34 -5.74 -4.61 0.69
CA GLN A 34 -6.77 -4.96 1.67
C GLN A 34 -7.23 -6.42 1.48
N GLY A 35 -7.52 -6.83 0.25
CA GLY A 35 -7.93 -8.20 -0.04
C GLY A 35 -6.88 -9.26 0.32
N LEU A 36 -5.59 -8.95 0.17
CA LEU A 36 -4.50 -9.82 0.65
C LEU A 36 -4.47 -9.91 2.19
N THR A 37 -4.65 -8.78 2.87
CA THR A 37 -4.70 -8.69 4.34
C THR A 37 -5.84 -9.54 4.91
N GLU A 38 -7.04 -9.41 4.34
CA GLU A 38 -8.23 -10.17 4.75
C GLU A 38 -8.06 -11.68 4.55
N ARG A 39 -7.24 -12.09 3.57
CA ARG A 39 -6.91 -13.49 3.30
C ARG A 39 -5.76 -14.02 4.17
N GLY A 40 -5.17 -13.17 5.01
CA GLY A 40 -4.00 -13.50 5.85
C GLY A 40 -2.73 -13.77 5.03
N ILE A 41 -2.65 -13.25 3.80
CA ILE A 41 -1.49 -13.44 2.93
C ILE A 41 -0.51 -12.30 3.21
N GLY A 42 0.69 -12.63 3.72
CA GLY A 42 1.78 -11.66 3.82
C GLY A 42 2.17 -11.16 2.44
N TYR A 43 2.49 -9.88 2.28
CA TYR A 43 2.82 -9.35 0.97
C TYR A 43 3.90 -8.26 0.97
N ILE A 44 4.61 -8.17 -0.15
CA ILE A 44 5.47 -7.04 -0.50
C ILE A 44 5.07 -6.59 -1.90
N VAL A 45 4.57 -5.37 -2.04
CA VAL A 45 4.16 -4.84 -3.33
C VAL A 45 4.99 -3.63 -3.69
N ALA A 46 5.42 -3.54 -4.95
CA ALA A 46 6.05 -2.33 -5.44
C ALA A 46 5.01 -1.19 -5.46
N THR A 47 5.48 0.04 -5.43
CA THR A 47 4.64 1.24 -5.33
C THR A 47 5.35 2.39 -6.02
N THR A 48 4.64 3.47 -6.33
CA THR A 48 5.29 4.70 -6.77
C THR A 48 5.82 5.47 -5.56
N SER A 49 6.80 6.34 -5.79
CA SER A 49 7.35 7.22 -4.75
C SER A 49 6.35 8.28 -4.27
N SER A 50 5.36 8.62 -5.11
CA SER A 50 4.33 9.61 -4.85
C SER A 50 3.12 9.07 -4.09
N THR A 51 2.98 7.75 -3.96
CA THR A 51 1.94 7.12 -3.12
C THR A 51 2.05 7.66 -1.71
N THR A 52 0.92 8.02 -1.10
CA THR A 52 0.88 8.50 0.28
C THR A 52 0.35 7.43 1.21
N ALA A 53 0.89 7.40 2.43
CA ALA A 53 0.44 6.51 3.50
C ALA A 53 0.58 7.20 4.86
N GLN A 54 -0.11 6.64 5.85
CA GLN A 54 0.17 6.96 7.24
C GLN A 54 1.40 6.18 7.72
N PRO A 55 2.18 6.70 8.69
CA PRO A 55 3.21 5.91 9.36
C PRO A 55 2.63 4.60 9.90
N GLY A 56 3.37 3.49 9.84
CA GLY A 56 2.86 2.17 10.24
C GLY A 56 2.40 2.03 11.71
N HIS A 57 2.76 2.96 12.58
CA HIS A 57 2.30 3.03 13.96
C HIS A 57 1.16 4.04 14.20
N ALA A 58 0.75 4.79 13.16
CA ALA A 58 -0.31 5.77 13.29
C ALA A 58 -1.65 5.07 13.50
N GLN A 59 -2.46 5.61 14.41
CA GLN A 59 -3.81 5.14 14.67
C GLN A 59 -4.79 6.30 14.46
N PRO A 60 -5.98 6.05 13.89
CA PRO A 60 -7.02 7.06 13.82
C PRO A 60 -7.52 7.38 15.23
N VAL A 61 -7.72 8.66 15.52
CA VAL A 61 -8.16 9.15 16.83
C VAL A 61 -9.63 9.52 16.74
N GLU A 62 -10.39 9.20 17.79
CA GLU A 62 -11.78 9.64 17.93
C GLU A 62 -11.86 11.17 17.93
N VAL A 63 -12.84 11.70 17.20
CA VAL A 63 -13.08 13.13 17.14
C VAL A 63 -14.11 13.50 18.21
N PRO A 64 -13.90 14.56 19.01
CA PRO A 64 -14.87 14.98 20.02
C PRO A 64 -16.26 15.17 19.42
N TYR A 65 -17.23 14.44 19.97
CA TYR A 65 -18.61 14.47 19.50
C TYR A 65 -19.42 15.54 20.24
N ALA A 66 -19.92 16.54 19.52
CA ALA A 66 -20.71 17.63 20.09
C ALA A 66 -22.21 17.33 20.21
N GLY A 67 -22.67 16.14 19.81
CA GLY A 67 -24.05 15.68 20.02
C GLY A 67 -25.09 16.17 19.01
N VAL A 68 -24.70 17.01 18.04
CA VAL A 68 -25.63 17.66 17.09
C VAL A 68 -25.64 17.00 15.70
N ASP A 69 -24.63 16.19 15.38
CA ASP A 69 -24.39 15.62 14.04
C ASP A 69 -24.32 14.08 14.07
N PRO A 70 -24.16 13.36 12.94
CA PRO A 70 -23.81 11.95 12.97
C PRO A 70 -22.51 11.70 13.77
N HIS A 71 -22.43 10.56 14.46
CA HIS A 71 -21.24 10.21 15.23
C HIS A 71 -19.98 10.28 14.33
N PRO A 72 -18.96 11.07 14.72
CA PRO A 72 -17.84 11.34 13.84
C PRO A 72 -16.99 10.08 13.68
N THR A 73 -16.52 9.85 12.46
CA THR A 73 -15.57 8.78 12.18
C THR A 73 -14.20 9.13 12.75
N PRO A 74 -13.47 8.17 13.36
CA PRO A 74 -12.08 8.37 13.76
C PRO A 74 -11.22 8.85 12.59
N ARG A 75 -10.33 9.81 12.85
CA ARG A 75 -9.46 10.41 11.82
C ARG A 75 -8.01 10.39 12.23
N TYR A 76 -7.12 10.24 11.25
CA TYR A 76 -5.70 10.42 11.50
C TYR A 76 -5.42 11.91 11.77
N PRO A 77 -4.75 12.24 12.89
CA PRO A 77 -4.49 13.64 13.28
C PRO A 77 -3.47 14.33 12.37
N HIS A 78 -2.64 13.55 11.67
CA HIS A 78 -1.63 14.07 10.74
C HIS A 78 -1.94 13.65 9.30
N PRO A 79 -1.60 14.50 8.31
CA PRO A 79 -1.75 14.13 6.91
C PRO A 79 -0.84 12.96 6.56
N ALA A 80 -1.30 12.13 5.62
CA ALA A 80 -0.48 11.09 5.03
C ALA A 80 0.75 11.71 4.34
N ARG A 81 1.87 10.98 4.35
CA ARG A 81 3.14 11.41 3.75
C ARG A 81 3.47 10.49 2.59
N THR A 82 4.32 10.96 1.68
CA THR A 82 4.74 10.11 0.56
C THR A 82 5.55 8.93 1.07
N LEU A 83 5.46 7.78 0.40
CA LEU A 83 6.25 6.61 0.76
C LEU A 83 7.74 6.86 0.62
N LYS A 84 8.15 7.76 -0.28
CA LYS A 84 9.54 8.23 -0.35
C LYS A 84 9.99 8.89 0.95
N ASP A 85 9.13 9.71 1.56
CA ASP A 85 9.45 10.39 2.83
C ASP A 85 9.39 9.44 4.03
N LEU A 86 8.57 8.38 3.93
CA LEU A 86 8.42 7.39 5.00
C LEU A 86 9.49 6.29 4.97
N ALA A 87 9.95 5.87 3.80
CA ALA A 87 10.85 4.73 3.61
C ALA A 87 12.10 4.72 4.52
N PRO A 88 12.80 5.84 4.77
CA PRO A 88 13.96 5.85 5.66
C PRO A 88 13.67 5.36 7.08
N ALA A 89 12.42 5.46 7.55
CA ALA A 89 12.01 5.04 8.88
C ALA A 89 11.64 3.53 8.99
N PHE A 90 11.55 2.80 7.87
CA PHE A 90 11.02 1.43 7.82
C PHE A 90 12.01 0.39 7.28
N VAL A 91 13.28 0.72 7.08
CA VAL A 91 14.29 -0.25 6.61
C VAL A 91 14.52 -1.33 7.68
N VAL A 92 13.92 -2.50 7.48
CA VAL A 92 14.22 -3.73 8.21
C VAL A 92 14.98 -4.66 7.26
N GLY A 93 16.30 -4.78 7.48
CA GLY A 93 17.09 -5.94 7.05
C GLY A 93 17.38 -6.15 5.55
N GLY A 94 17.34 -5.12 4.70
CA GLY A 94 17.70 -5.27 3.28
C GLY A 94 18.26 -3.99 2.67
N GLU A 95 19.36 -4.12 1.92
CA GLU A 95 20.04 -3.04 1.22
C GLU A 95 19.08 -2.26 0.31
N ALA A 96 19.22 -0.93 0.31
CA ALA A 96 18.36 -0.02 -0.44
C ALA A 96 18.40 -0.34 -1.94
N ILE A 97 17.30 -0.88 -2.46
CA ILE A 97 17.13 -1.11 -3.90
C ILE A 97 17.02 0.27 -4.57
N LYS A 98 18.13 0.77 -5.13
CA LYS A 98 18.15 2.05 -5.85
C LYS A 98 17.17 1.99 -7.03
N SER A 99 16.15 2.84 -7.02
CA SER A 99 15.31 3.10 -8.18
C SER A 99 16.13 3.86 -9.24
N SER A 100 16.36 3.25 -10.40
CA SER A 100 16.85 3.95 -11.58
C SER A 100 15.80 4.99 -12.05
N PRO A 101 16.21 6.21 -12.44
CA PRO A 101 15.27 7.18 -12.97
C PRO A 101 14.72 6.70 -14.32
N SER A 102 13.40 6.72 -14.45
CA SER A 102 12.69 6.61 -15.73
C SER A 102 13.21 7.70 -16.67
N GLY A 103 13.82 7.29 -17.79
CA GLY A 103 14.40 8.19 -18.77
C GLY A 103 13.35 9.08 -19.41
N SER A 104 13.58 10.39 -19.33
CA SER A 104 12.87 11.40 -20.10
C SER A 104 13.17 11.20 -21.59
N SER A 105 12.16 10.84 -22.37
CA SER A 105 12.25 10.80 -23.83
C SER A 105 12.47 12.21 -24.36
N ALA A 106 13.70 12.51 -24.80
CA ALA A 106 14.01 13.75 -25.49
C ALA A 106 13.43 13.69 -26.92
N GLU A 107 12.55 14.64 -27.20
CA GLU A 107 12.06 14.98 -28.53
C GLU A 107 13.25 15.24 -29.47
N ARG A 108 13.27 14.58 -30.65
CA ARG A 108 14.24 14.87 -31.72
C ARG A 108 13.61 15.94 -32.62
N PRO A 109 14.29 17.06 -32.93
CA PRO A 109 13.82 17.94 -33.97
C PRO A 109 14.06 17.31 -35.35
N ILE A 110 13.14 17.63 -36.25
CA ILE A 110 13.02 17.25 -37.66
C ILE A 110 14.26 17.54 -38.52
#